data_AF-A0A484BBQ0-F1
#
_entry.id   AF-A0A484BBQ0-F1
#
_cell.length_a   1.000
_cell.length_b   1.000
_cell.length_c   1.000
_cell.angle_alpha   90.00
_cell.angle_beta   90.00
_cell.angle_gamma   90.00
#
_symmetry.space_group_name_H-M   'P 1'
#
loop_
_entity.id
_entity.type
_entity.pdbx_description
1 polymer ?
#
loop_
_entity_poly.entity_id
_entity_poly.type
_entity_poly.pdbx_seq_one_letter_code
_entity_poly.pdbx_strand_id
1 'polypeptide(L)'
;MNYVLRNYAKLSHFNYDKNGKDWKVEAGKQQSPISLAKEKAVRSSAPRLTFVNYDKTFGSPLKLTNNGHTITMAIPPGADGSQPALCGCMLESIYKAVQLHFHWGSPHSEGSEHEIEFSRYDAEVHIVHQNCAYGTKQEAICAPDGYVVLGLMLKIAAEPVINPKALNKVCMEASQVKKYDMSSTFKGEFSLRDILAGIERQEFFTYQGSLTTPPCSEVVNWFVFPKPIEISKRYLKHLWNLSDDRGRPLLNNFRELQDLHEPKGKHIQQLLCAELSLECGDFYNPLEITKEELLRVHTPRYLRSLKWSAKVATIAEVPVLIFVPNVAVQSGYLRPMRYQTAGSILAGKLALEYGWAINLGGGFHHCCSSKGGGFCPYADITLLLVRLFDLEPSRVQNAMIIDLDAHQGNGHERDFKDTETVYILDMYNAYIYPKDNEAKLSIRCAVELKHLTEDAYYLKQLNRCLMRALSEFKPDIVVYNAGTDILKGDPLGNLAITPDGIIERDRLVFSTFRALNIPIVMLLSGGYMKSSKNVIADSIVNLKRQGWLK
;
A
#
# COMPACT_ATOMS: atom_id res chain seq x y z
N MET A 1 33.60 8.81 23.97
CA MET A 1 33.46 9.78 22.86
C MET A 1 32.48 9.18 21.87
N ASN A 2 31.28 9.74 21.77
CA ASN A 2 30.29 9.27 20.81
C ASN A 2 30.47 10.03 19.50
N TYR A 3 30.73 9.31 18.41
CA TYR A 3 30.86 9.88 17.08
C TYR A 3 29.50 9.83 16.38
N VAL A 4 28.98 10.99 15.98
CA VAL A 4 27.81 11.11 15.12
C VAL A 4 28.29 11.20 13.67
N LEU A 5 27.79 10.31 12.81
CA LEU A 5 28.09 10.32 11.37
C LEU A 5 27.65 11.66 10.76
N ARG A 6 28.61 12.39 10.18
CA ARG A 6 28.47 13.71 9.51
C ARG A 6 27.84 13.63 8.12
N ASN A 7 26.88 12.75 7.87
CA ASN A 7 26.13 12.79 6.61
C ASN A 7 24.77 13.44 6.81
N TYR A 8 24.78 14.69 7.30
CA TYR A 8 23.73 15.62 6.90
C TYR A 8 23.98 15.87 5.41
N ALA A 9 23.25 15.15 4.55
CA ALA A 9 22.99 15.68 3.22
C ALA A 9 22.48 17.12 3.46
N LYS A 10 23.23 18.13 3.00
CA LYS A 10 22.66 19.48 2.85
C LYS A 10 21.34 19.26 2.14
N LEU A 11 20.23 19.52 2.83
CA LEU A 11 18.91 19.46 2.23
C LEU A 11 18.99 20.24 0.93
N SER A 12 18.90 19.54 -0.19
CA SER A 12 18.72 20.18 -1.48
C SER A 12 17.52 21.10 -1.31
N HIS A 13 17.66 22.34 -1.75
CA HIS A 13 16.54 23.26 -1.90
C HIS A 13 15.32 22.51 -2.46
N PHE A 14 14.19 22.55 -1.77
CA PHE A 14 12.96 21.84 -2.16
C PHE A 14 11.80 22.82 -2.31
N ASN A 15 10.76 22.41 -3.03
CA ASN A 15 9.54 23.18 -3.19
C ASN A 15 8.35 22.26 -3.46
N TYR A 16 7.13 22.82 -3.52
CA TYR A 16 5.89 22.07 -3.72
C TYR A 16 5.41 22.04 -5.18
N ASP A 17 6.23 22.43 -6.17
CA ASP A 17 5.79 22.53 -7.58
C ASP A 17 5.26 21.21 -8.14
N LYS A 18 5.73 20.07 -7.60
CA LYS A 18 5.26 18.72 -7.92
C LYS A 18 4.78 17.96 -6.68
N ASN A 19 4.39 18.68 -5.62
CA ASN A 19 3.85 18.13 -4.38
C ASN A 19 4.70 16.98 -3.81
N GLY A 20 6.02 17.10 -3.92
CA GLY A 20 7.00 16.14 -3.40
C GLY A 20 7.33 14.93 -4.27
N LYS A 21 6.74 14.80 -5.48
CA LYS A 21 7.09 13.72 -6.43
C LYS A 21 8.54 13.79 -6.93
N ASP A 22 9.15 14.96 -6.88
CA ASP A 22 10.51 15.25 -7.36
C ASP A 22 11.54 15.38 -6.24
N TRP A 23 11.13 15.22 -4.97
CA TRP A 23 12.05 15.29 -3.84
C TRP A 23 12.96 14.06 -3.83
N LYS A 24 14.28 14.32 -3.78
CA LYS A 24 15.30 13.27 -3.65
C LYS A 24 15.53 12.95 -2.18
N VAL A 25 14.60 12.20 -1.59
CA VAL A 25 14.67 11.72 -0.21
C VAL A 25 14.76 10.20 -0.20
N GLU A 26 15.50 9.62 0.75
CA GLU A 26 15.48 8.17 0.97
C GLU A 26 14.10 7.80 1.53
N ALA A 27 13.26 7.18 0.69
CA ALA A 27 11.92 6.77 1.10
C ALA A 27 12.01 5.56 2.04
N GLY A 28 11.62 5.76 3.30
CA GLY A 28 11.39 4.65 4.22
C GLY A 28 10.06 3.93 3.95
N LYS A 29 9.63 3.06 4.86
CA LYS A 29 8.46 2.18 4.70
C LYS A 29 7.15 2.77 5.26
N GLN A 30 7.25 3.78 6.10
CA GLN A 30 6.14 4.43 6.82
C GLN A 30 6.13 5.92 6.48
N GLN A 31 6.01 6.22 5.20
CA GLN A 31 5.98 7.60 4.73
C GLN A 31 4.61 8.24 4.95
N SER A 32 4.62 9.54 5.21
CA SER A 32 3.45 10.41 5.39
C SER A 32 3.44 11.54 4.34
N PRO A 33 2.28 12.09 3.97
CA PRO A 33 0.95 11.80 4.53
C PRO A 33 0.28 10.58 3.89
N ILE A 34 -0.76 10.05 4.53
CA ILE A 34 -1.57 8.91 4.04
C ILE A 34 -3.06 9.25 4.07
N SER A 35 -3.88 8.50 3.33
CA SER A 35 -5.34 8.53 3.50
C SER A 35 -5.75 7.72 4.74
N LEU A 36 -6.54 8.33 5.61
CA LEU A 36 -7.05 7.77 6.85
C LEU A 36 -8.56 7.56 6.73
N ALA A 37 -9.02 6.32 6.89
CA ALA A 37 -10.42 5.96 6.82
C ALA A 37 -10.77 5.02 7.98
N LYS A 38 -11.96 5.16 8.56
CA LYS A 38 -12.43 4.32 9.68
C LYS A 38 -12.40 2.83 9.32
N GLU A 39 -12.73 2.48 8.07
CA GLU A 39 -12.66 1.12 7.54
C GLU A 39 -11.24 0.53 7.45
N LYS A 40 -10.21 1.37 7.37
CA LYS A 40 -8.80 0.95 7.34
C LYS A 40 -8.17 0.95 8.73
N ALA A 41 -8.87 1.47 9.74
CA ALA A 41 -8.35 1.64 11.09
C ALA A 41 -8.84 0.55 12.04
N VAL A 42 -8.01 0.22 13.03
CA VAL A 42 -8.40 -0.65 14.14
C VAL A 42 -8.78 0.22 15.33
N ARG A 43 -9.94 -0.03 15.93
CA ARG A 43 -10.36 0.66 17.16
C ARG A 43 -9.43 0.27 18.31
N SER A 44 -8.73 1.25 18.86
CA SER A 44 -7.83 1.05 19.99
C SER A 44 -8.55 1.25 21.33
N SER A 45 -8.19 0.45 22.33
CA SER A 45 -8.56 0.64 23.73
C SER A 45 -7.48 1.38 24.53
N ALA A 46 -6.48 1.95 23.86
CA ALA A 46 -5.38 2.66 24.51
C ALA A 46 -5.89 3.83 25.38
N PRO A 47 -5.14 4.22 26.43
CA PRO A 47 -5.44 5.41 27.22
C PRO A 47 -5.60 6.67 26.35
N ARG A 48 -6.28 7.68 26.89
CA ARG A 48 -6.48 8.94 26.16
C ARG A 48 -5.17 9.71 26.02
N LEU A 49 -5.03 10.42 24.90
CA LEU A 49 -3.98 11.43 24.75
C LEU A 49 -4.24 12.56 25.76
N THR A 50 -3.21 12.92 26.52
CA THR A 50 -3.28 13.91 27.58
C THR A 50 -2.63 15.22 27.14
N PHE A 51 -3.38 16.31 27.26
CA PHE A 51 -2.97 17.66 26.90
C PHE A 51 -2.55 18.42 28.15
N VAL A 52 -1.25 18.59 28.35
CA VAL A 52 -0.66 19.21 29.54
C VAL A 52 -0.44 20.71 29.27
N ASN A 53 -0.96 21.57 30.15
CA ASN A 53 -0.84 23.04 30.08
C ASN A 53 -1.36 23.69 28.78
N TYR A 54 -2.24 23.01 28.02
CA TYR A 54 -2.79 23.54 26.78
C TYR A 54 -3.76 24.72 26.98
N ASP A 55 -4.33 24.84 28.17
CA ASP A 55 -5.23 25.92 28.61
C ASP A 55 -4.49 27.19 29.04
N LYS A 56 -3.16 27.15 29.11
CA LYS A 56 -2.36 28.26 29.57
C LYS A 56 -2.17 29.26 28.44
N THR A 57 -2.62 30.50 28.66
CA THR A 57 -2.44 31.59 27.71
C THR A 57 -0.95 31.87 27.52
N PHE A 58 -0.53 32.16 26.29
CA PHE A 58 0.88 32.38 25.98
C PHE A 58 1.46 33.58 26.73
N GLY A 59 2.67 33.41 27.26
CA GLY A 59 3.32 34.40 28.12
C GLY A 59 4.08 35.50 27.39
N SER A 60 4.31 35.34 26.09
CA SER A 60 5.09 36.25 25.27
C SER A 60 4.41 36.54 23.93
N PRO A 61 4.78 37.64 23.24
CA PRO A 61 4.34 37.88 21.88
C PRO A 61 4.69 36.70 20.96
N LEU A 62 3.76 36.34 20.09
CA LEU A 62 3.89 35.26 19.14
C LEU A 62 4.53 35.79 17.86
N LYS A 63 5.56 35.09 17.37
CA LYS A 63 6.21 35.39 16.10
C LYS A 63 5.68 34.47 15.01
N LEU A 64 5.13 35.06 13.95
CA LEU A 64 4.74 34.37 12.72
C LEU A 64 5.79 34.65 11.65
N THR A 65 6.24 33.62 10.92
CA THR A 65 7.27 33.76 9.87
C THR A 65 6.86 33.01 8.62
N ASN A 66 6.91 33.65 7.45
CA ASN A 66 6.86 32.95 6.17
C ASN A 66 8.27 32.44 5.83
N ASN A 67 8.47 31.12 5.88
CA ASN A 67 9.78 30.52 5.60
C ASN A 67 9.96 30.11 4.13
N GLY A 68 9.04 30.49 3.24
CA GLY A 68 9.07 30.16 1.80
C GLY A 68 8.40 28.83 1.45
N HIS A 69 8.08 28.01 2.44
CA HIS A 69 7.38 26.73 2.28
C HIS A 69 6.05 26.69 3.03
N THR A 70 5.93 27.45 4.10
CA THR A 70 4.74 27.57 4.95
C THR A 70 4.83 28.84 5.83
N ILE A 71 3.77 29.13 6.58
CA ILE A 71 3.85 30.00 7.75
C ILE A 71 4.16 29.16 8.99
N THR A 72 5.12 29.61 9.78
CA THR A 72 5.53 28.96 11.02
C THR A 72 5.30 29.91 12.20
N MET A 73 4.75 29.39 13.29
CA MET A 73 4.61 30.10 14.55
C MET A 73 5.28 29.30 15.66
N ALA A 74 6.27 29.90 16.33
CA ALA A 74 6.88 29.29 17.49
C ALA A 74 5.88 29.26 18.66
N ILE A 75 5.88 28.18 19.43
CA ILE A 75 4.99 28.02 20.59
C ILE A 75 5.80 28.32 21.86
N PRO A 76 5.60 29.48 22.52
CA PRO A 76 6.27 29.79 23.77
C PRO A 76 5.61 29.07 24.96
N PRO A 77 6.27 29.08 26.13
CA PRO A 77 5.61 28.75 27.39
C PRO A 77 4.39 29.65 27.66
N GLY A 78 3.52 29.19 28.55
CA GLY A 78 2.43 29.96 29.12
C GLY A 78 2.93 31.15 29.96
N ALA A 79 2.03 32.07 30.29
CA ALA A 79 2.32 33.25 31.11
C ALA A 79 2.86 32.92 32.51
N ASP A 80 2.54 31.74 33.03
CA ASP A 80 3.07 31.19 34.29
C ASP A 80 4.37 30.39 34.11
N GLY A 81 4.98 30.43 32.92
CA GLY A 81 6.19 29.68 32.56
C GLY A 81 5.96 28.21 32.25
N SER A 82 4.72 27.71 32.33
CA SER A 82 4.42 26.31 32.06
C SER A 82 4.53 25.97 30.57
N GLN A 83 5.16 24.84 30.23
CA GLN A 83 5.32 24.41 28.84
C GLN A 83 4.11 23.58 28.41
N PRO A 84 3.41 23.93 27.31
CA PRO A 84 2.40 23.07 26.71
C PRO A 84 3.03 21.78 26.18
N ALA A 85 2.44 20.63 26.50
CA ALA A 85 3.01 19.32 26.16
C ALA A 85 1.94 18.24 26.00
N LEU A 86 2.33 17.11 25.43
CA LEU A 86 1.52 15.90 25.27
C LEU A 86 2.16 14.72 25.99
N CYS A 87 1.33 13.82 26.51
CA CYS A 87 1.71 12.50 27.01
C CYS A 87 0.51 11.54 26.98
N GLY A 88 0.71 10.29 27.40
CA GLY A 88 -0.35 9.28 27.44
C GLY A 88 -0.62 8.65 26.07
N CYS A 89 -1.77 7.97 25.93
CA CYS A 89 -2.01 7.04 24.82
C CYS A 89 -0.91 5.96 24.73
N MET A 90 -0.21 5.87 23.61
CA MET A 90 0.90 4.95 23.37
C MET A 90 2.28 5.64 23.53
N LEU A 91 2.31 6.88 24.04
CA LEU A 91 3.55 7.65 24.17
C LEU A 91 4.28 7.28 25.48
N GLU A 92 5.55 6.88 25.34
CA GLU A 92 6.42 6.51 26.47
C GLU A 92 7.13 7.72 27.12
N SER A 93 6.98 8.92 26.54
CA SER A 93 7.64 10.15 26.96
C SER A 93 6.69 11.34 26.98
N ILE A 94 7.18 12.48 27.46
CA ILE A 94 6.50 13.78 27.39
C ILE A 94 7.03 14.54 26.17
N TYR A 95 6.12 15.11 25.38
CA TYR A 95 6.43 15.80 24.15
C TYR A 95 6.04 17.28 24.26
N LYS A 96 7.02 18.18 24.34
CA LYS A 96 6.79 19.63 24.45
C LYS A 96 6.39 20.23 23.11
N ALA A 97 5.37 21.09 23.08
CA ALA A 97 4.97 21.82 21.89
C ALA A 97 6.06 22.82 21.52
N VAL A 98 6.52 22.82 20.26
CA VAL A 98 7.63 23.68 19.79
C VAL A 98 7.22 24.65 18.70
N GLN A 99 6.35 24.24 17.78
CA GLN A 99 5.90 25.09 16.69
C GLN A 99 4.54 24.61 16.15
N LEU A 100 3.85 25.50 15.45
CA LEU A 100 2.80 25.12 14.53
C LEU A 100 3.06 25.69 13.13
N HIS A 101 2.51 25.03 12.12
CA HIS A 101 2.56 25.46 10.73
C HIS A 101 1.35 24.95 9.95
N PHE A 102 1.22 25.39 8.69
CA PHE A 102 0.03 25.16 7.88
C PHE A 102 0.39 24.54 6.52
N HIS A 103 -0.51 23.72 6.02
CA HIS A 103 -0.57 23.27 4.64
C HIS A 103 -1.93 23.66 4.07
N TRP A 104 -1.98 24.10 2.82
CA TRP A 104 -3.19 24.61 2.20
C TRP A 104 -3.18 24.40 0.68
N GLY A 105 -4.39 24.40 0.13
CA GLY A 105 -4.60 24.29 -1.31
C GLY A 105 -4.49 25.64 -2.02
N SER A 106 -5.50 25.96 -2.81
CA SER A 106 -5.60 27.21 -3.56
C SER A 106 -7.03 27.77 -3.48
N PRO A 107 -7.33 28.92 -4.11
CA PRO A 107 -8.71 29.38 -4.24
C PRO A 107 -9.66 28.39 -4.94
N HIS A 108 -9.11 27.38 -5.64
CA HIS A 108 -9.83 26.44 -6.49
C HIS A 108 -9.50 24.97 -6.17
N SER A 109 -8.76 24.69 -5.09
CA SER A 109 -8.38 23.34 -4.71
C SER A 109 -8.17 23.22 -3.21
N GLU A 110 -8.43 22.03 -2.69
CA GLU A 110 -8.13 21.59 -1.34
C GLU A 110 -6.61 21.32 -1.18
N GLY A 111 -6.13 21.27 0.07
CA GLY A 111 -4.70 21.07 0.33
C GLY A 111 -4.31 20.80 1.78
N SER A 112 -5.12 20.07 2.54
CA SER A 112 -4.61 19.31 3.69
C SER A 112 -3.52 18.33 3.24
N GLU A 113 -2.58 17.95 4.11
CA GLU A 113 -1.59 16.90 3.81
C GLU A 113 -2.28 15.54 3.78
N HIS A 114 -3.01 15.22 4.86
CA HIS A 114 -3.77 13.99 4.99
C HIS A 114 -5.12 14.06 4.27
N GLU A 115 -5.61 12.88 3.89
CA GLU A 115 -7.01 12.67 3.51
C GLU A 115 -7.75 11.97 4.66
N ILE A 116 -8.99 12.35 4.87
CA ILE A 116 -9.90 11.71 5.83
C ILE A 116 -11.08 11.18 5.05
N GLU A 117 -11.38 9.88 5.18
CA GLU A 117 -12.43 9.21 4.40
C GLU A 117 -12.28 9.53 2.89
N PHE A 118 -11.05 9.41 2.39
CA PHE A 118 -10.68 9.66 0.97
C PHE A 118 -10.95 11.08 0.47
N SER A 119 -11.13 12.03 1.38
CA SER A 119 -11.40 13.43 1.06
C SER A 119 -10.31 14.33 1.63
N ARG A 120 -9.83 15.25 0.80
CA ARG A 120 -8.91 16.33 1.20
C ARG A 120 -9.71 17.53 1.70
N TYR A 121 -9.16 18.29 2.64
CA TYR A 121 -9.75 19.53 3.16
C TYR A 121 -8.99 20.76 2.68
N ASP A 122 -9.58 21.96 2.81
CA ASP A 122 -9.00 23.21 2.30
C ASP A 122 -7.59 23.51 2.83
N ALA A 123 -7.33 23.14 4.09
CA ALA A 123 -6.03 23.28 4.73
C ALA A 123 -5.88 22.31 5.92
N GLU A 124 -4.66 22.18 6.42
CA GLU A 124 -4.30 21.42 7.61
C GLU A 124 -3.31 22.21 8.48
N VAL A 125 -3.52 22.18 9.79
CA VAL A 125 -2.58 22.73 10.77
C VAL A 125 -1.82 21.59 11.42
N HIS A 126 -0.49 21.69 11.42
CA HIS A 126 0.40 20.79 12.16
C HIS A 126 0.90 21.47 13.41
N ILE A 127 0.57 20.93 14.58
CA ILE A 127 1.21 21.31 15.86
C ILE A 127 2.27 20.27 16.17
N VAL A 128 3.54 20.68 16.18
CA VAL A 128 4.69 19.80 16.34
C VAL A 128 5.17 19.82 17.79
N HIS A 129 5.39 18.63 18.32
CA HIS A 129 5.90 18.40 19.66
C HIS A 129 7.20 17.61 19.60
N GLN A 130 8.25 18.10 20.26
CA GLN A 130 9.52 17.40 20.38
C GLN A 130 9.53 16.54 21.63
N ASN A 131 10.00 15.31 21.52
CA ASN A 131 10.22 14.43 22.66
C ASN A 131 11.25 15.05 23.62
N CYS A 132 10.88 15.19 24.89
CA CYS A 132 11.73 15.78 25.92
C CYS A 132 12.94 14.91 26.29
N ALA A 133 12.96 13.64 25.89
CA ALA A 133 14.11 12.75 26.07
C ALA A 133 15.33 13.17 25.22
N TYR A 134 15.11 13.96 24.16
CA TYR A 134 16.17 14.45 23.28
C TYR A 134 16.46 15.92 23.53
N GLY A 135 17.72 16.24 23.80
CA GLY A 135 18.17 17.60 24.11
C GLY A 135 18.18 18.51 22.88
N THR A 136 18.43 17.95 21.70
CA THR A 136 18.55 18.71 20.45
C THR A 136 17.59 18.23 19.36
N LYS A 137 17.31 19.11 18.37
CA LYS A 137 16.53 18.73 17.18
C LYS A 137 17.24 17.64 16.36
N GLN A 138 18.56 17.69 16.34
CA GLN A 138 19.40 16.74 15.61
C GLN A 138 19.31 15.34 16.21
N GLU A 139 19.22 15.22 17.54
CA GLU A 139 18.96 13.94 18.20
C GLU A 139 17.55 13.43 17.91
N ALA A 140 16.55 14.31 18.05
CA ALA A 140 15.15 13.95 17.83
C ALA A 140 14.89 13.46 16.39
N ILE A 141 15.42 14.13 15.37
CA ILE A 141 15.23 13.72 13.96
C ILE A 141 15.94 12.40 13.60
N CYS A 142 16.79 11.87 14.49
CA CYS A 142 17.44 10.57 14.32
C CYS A 142 16.73 9.45 15.09
N ALA A 143 15.68 9.76 15.85
CA ALA A 143 14.98 8.81 16.71
C ALA A 143 13.57 8.53 16.17
N PRO A 144 13.12 7.26 16.15
CA PRO A 144 11.80 6.89 15.60
C PRO A 144 10.61 7.52 16.33
N ASP A 145 10.81 7.95 17.58
CA ASP A 145 9.85 8.64 18.45
C ASP A 145 10.29 10.09 18.74
N GLY A 146 11.07 10.69 17.84
CA GLY A 146 11.59 12.04 17.99
C GLY A 146 10.52 13.12 18.12
N TYR A 147 9.39 12.92 17.42
CA TYR A 147 8.32 13.90 17.34
C TYR A 147 6.93 13.27 17.49
N VAL A 148 6.02 14.09 18.00
CA VAL A 148 4.57 13.91 17.89
C VAL A 148 4.03 15.08 17.08
N VAL A 149 3.10 14.81 16.16
CA VAL A 149 2.44 15.87 15.39
C VAL A 149 0.92 15.70 15.47
N LEU A 150 0.24 16.78 15.84
CA LEU A 150 -1.21 16.87 15.72
C LEU A 150 -1.58 17.42 14.34
N GLY A 151 -2.37 16.68 13.57
CA GLY A 151 -2.94 17.11 12.29
C GLY A 151 -4.38 17.58 12.47
N LEU A 152 -4.66 18.86 12.18
CA LEU A 152 -5.99 19.47 12.35
C LEU A 152 -6.53 19.91 10.99
N MET A 153 -7.62 19.31 10.54
CA MET A 153 -8.24 19.67 9.26
C MET A 153 -8.97 21.01 9.38
N LEU A 154 -8.86 21.86 8.35
CA LEU A 154 -9.61 23.11 8.22
C LEU A 154 -10.52 23.03 7.00
N LYS A 155 -11.81 23.35 7.19
CA LYS A 155 -12.80 23.43 6.11
C LYS A 155 -13.35 24.84 5.99
N ILE A 156 -13.40 25.37 4.77
CA ILE A 156 -14.04 26.65 4.51
C ILE A 156 -15.55 26.50 4.70
N ALA A 157 -16.12 27.33 5.56
CA ALA A 157 -17.56 27.46 5.76
C ALA A 157 -17.99 28.92 5.62
N ALA A 158 -19.18 29.15 5.04
CA ALA A 158 -19.77 30.48 4.98
C ALA A 158 -20.07 31.01 6.40
N GLU A 159 -20.65 30.14 7.23
CA GLU A 159 -21.04 30.43 8.61
C GLU A 159 -20.54 29.29 9.52
N PRO A 160 -19.31 29.40 10.07
CA PRO A 160 -18.78 28.40 10.99
C PRO A 160 -19.65 28.23 12.23
N VAL A 161 -20.01 27.00 12.58
CA VAL A 161 -20.83 26.68 13.77
C VAL A 161 -20.15 27.17 15.06
N ILE A 162 -18.84 26.96 15.14
CA ILE A 162 -17.97 27.47 16.22
C ILE A 162 -17.06 28.52 15.58
N ASN A 163 -16.87 29.67 16.23
CA ASN A 163 -15.96 30.71 15.76
C ASN A 163 -14.54 30.47 16.33
N PRO A 164 -13.56 29.97 15.54
CA PRO A 164 -12.22 29.67 16.03
C PRO A 164 -11.36 30.94 16.11
N LYS A 165 -11.63 31.80 17.10
CA LYS A 165 -11.02 33.14 17.22
C LYS A 165 -9.49 33.12 17.17
N ALA A 166 -8.85 32.15 17.81
CA ALA A 166 -7.40 32.02 17.83
C ALA A 166 -6.82 31.72 16.44
N LEU A 167 -7.37 30.73 15.72
CA LEU A 167 -6.96 30.41 14.35
C LEU A 167 -7.25 31.56 13.38
N ASN A 168 -8.39 32.23 13.54
CA ASN A 168 -8.73 33.42 12.76
C ASN A 168 -7.68 34.53 12.94
N LYS A 169 -7.19 34.74 14.17
CA LYS A 169 -6.12 35.71 14.47
C LYS A 169 -4.81 35.33 13.78
N VAL A 170 -4.40 34.07 13.84
CA VAL A 170 -3.19 33.56 13.17
C VAL A 170 -3.29 33.72 11.65
N CYS A 171 -4.41 33.34 11.04
CA CYS A 171 -4.61 33.47 9.60
C CYS A 171 -4.67 34.94 9.16
N MET A 172 -5.28 35.82 9.96
CA MET A 172 -5.29 37.26 9.69
C MET A 172 -3.87 37.85 9.74
N GLU A 173 -3.06 37.41 10.70
CA GLU A 173 -1.66 37.84 10.83
C GLU A 173 -0.80 37.43 9.62
N ALA A 174 -1.15 36.34 8.92
CA ALA A 174 -0.48 35.95 7.68
C ALA A 174 -0.48 37.06 6.61
N SER A 175 -1.45 37.99 6.65
CA SER A 175 -1.48 39.17 5.78
C SER A 175 -0.27 40.10 5.93
N GLN A 176 0.44 40.03 7.06
CA GLN A 176 1.62 40.84 7.38
C GLN A 176 2.93 40.19 6.92
N VAL A 177 2.94 38.91 6.57
CA VAL A 177 4.15 38.13 6.23
C VAL A 177 4.11 37.59 4.79
N LYS A 178 3.65 38.41 3.84
CA LYS A 178 3.40 37.98 2.46
C LYS A 178 4.63 37.42 1.75
N LYS A 179 5.80 38.03 1.93
CA LYS A 179 7.02 37.62 1.22
C LYS A 179 7.83 36.63 2.04
N TYR A 180 8.64 35.83 1.36
CA TYR A 180 9.66 34.98 1.96
C TYR A 180 10.50 35.77 2.98
N ASP A 181 10.79 35.12 4.11
CA ASP A 181 11.60 35.61 5.24
C ASP A 181 10.99 36.80 6.00
N MET A 182 9.76 37.22 5.65
CA MET A 182 9.03 38.18 6.47
C MET A 182 8.56 37.54 7.77
N SER A 183 8.73 38.28 8.87
CA SER A 183 8.22 37.95 10.18
C SER A 183 7.33 39.05 10.72
N SER A 184 6.30 38.69 11.46
CA SER A 184 5.49 39.62 12.25
C SER A 184 5.36 39.14 13.68
N THR A 185 4.92 40.01 14.57
CA THR A 185 4.76 39.70 16.00
C THR A 185 3.44 40.27 16.51
N PHE A 186 2.69 39.45 17.24
CA PHE A 186 1.36 39.80 17.73
C PHE A 186 1.15 39.26 19.15
N LYS A 187 0.23 39.87 19.90
CA LYS A 187 -0.03 39.49 21.29
C LYS A 187 -0.63 38.09 21.39
N GLY A 188 -0.02 37.23 22.20
CA GLY A 188 -0.45 35.86 22.52
C GLY A 188 -1.61 35.79 23.51
N GLU A 189 -2.72 36.48 23.24
CA GLU A 189 -3.92 36.55 24.11
C GLU A 189 -4.81 35.29 24.04
N PHE A 190 -4.24 34.14 23.69
CA PHE A 190 -4.92 32.86 23.58
C PHE A 190 -3.97 31.72 23.96
N SER A 191 -4.50 30.50 24.06
CA SER A 191 -3.79 29.27 24.40
C SER A 191 -3.85 28.26 23.25
N LEU A 192 -3.11 27.15 23.34
CA LEU A 192 -3.27 26.06 22.35
C LEU A 192 -4.66 25.41 22.42
N ARG A 193 -5.33 25.43 23.58
CA ARG A 193 -6.71 24.96 23.70
C ARG A 193 -7.67 25.79 22.83
N ASP A 194 -7.41 27.09 22.69
CA ASP A 194 -8.23 27.97 21.85
C ASP A 194 -7.99 27.73 20.36
N ILE A 195 -6.79 27.28 19.97
CA ILE A 195 -6.50 26.81 18.60
C ILE A 195 -7.29 25.53 18.31
N LEU A 196 -7.46 24.65 19.29
CA LEU A 196 -8.24 23.41 19.19
C LEU A 196 -9.76 23.60 19.37
N ALA A 197 -10.27 24.83 19.27
CA ALA A 197 -11.71 25.10 19.44
C ALA A 197 -12.54 24.29 18.43
N GLY A 198 -13.47 23.46 18.94
CA GLY A 198 -14.31 22.59 18.13
C GLY A 198 -13.76 21.18 17.88
N ILE A 199 -12.51 20.89 18.26
CA ILE A 199 -11.92 19.56 18.12
C ILE A 199 -12.40 18.60 19.21
N GLU A 200 -12.88 17.44 18.78
CA GLU A 200 -13.18 16.31 19.64
C GLU A 200 -11.87 15.58 20.00
N ARG A 201 -11.21 16.03 21.08
CA ARG A 201 -9.87 15.57 21.49
C ARG A 201 -9.73 14.07 21.80
N GLN A 202 -10.81 13.31 21.77
CA GLN A 202 -10.83 11.87 21.99
C GLN A 202 -11.02 11.05 20.72
N GLU A 203 -11.41 11.69 19.61
CA GLU A 203 -11.58 11.03 18.32
C GLU A 203 -10.44 11.47 17.40
N PHE A 204 -9.49 10.56 17.18
CA PHE A 204 -8.36 10.78 16.29
C PHE A 204 -7.90 9.45 15.70
N PHE A 205 -7.26 9.53 14.52
CA PHE A 205 -6.42 8.46 14.01
C PHE A 205 -5.01 8.63 14.57
N THR A 206 -4.30 7.52 14.81
CA THR A 206 -2.90 7.56 15.18
C THR A 206 -2.11 6.49 14.45
N TYR A 207 -0.90 6.84 14.02
CA TYR A 207 0.01 5.96 13.30
C TYR A 207 1.45 6.47 13.41
N GLN A 208 2.44 5.58 13.23
CA GLN A 208 3.84 5.96 13.06
C GLN A 208 4.09 6.30 11.60
N GLY A 209 4.75 7.43 11.35
CA GLY A 209 4.95 7.93 10.01
C GLY A 209 6.17 8.84 9.89
N SER A 210 6.26 9.51 8.74
CA SER A 210 7.33 10.45 8.46
C SER A 210 6.93 11.90 8.70
N LEU A 211 7.94 12.78 8.71
CA LEU A 211 7.70 14.19 8.37
C LEU A 211 7.12 14.26 6.94
N THR A 212 6.21 15.20 6.69
CA THR A 212 5.64 15.45 5.36
C THR A 212 6.52 16.35 4.49
N THR A 213 7.68 16.78 5.01
CA THR A 213 8.67 17.59 4.30
C THR A 213 10.05 16.94 4.38
N PRO A 214 10.97 17.23 3.43
CA PRO A 214 12.34 16.74 3.49
C PRO A 214 13.00 17.04 4.84
N PRO A 215 13.77 16.09 5.41
CA PRO A 215 14.23 14.83 4.80
C PRO A 215 13.22 13.67 4.76
N CYS A 216 11.95 13.89 5.12
CA CYS A 216 10.91 12.85 5.17
C CYS A 216 11.26 11.68 6.11
N SER A 217 11.95 11.98 7.21
CA SER A 217 12.37 10.99 8.21
C SER A 217 11.18 10.39 8.95
N GLU A 218 11.21 9.07 9.17
CA GLU A 218 10.19 8.26 9.85
C GLU A 218 10.34 8.33 11.37
N VAL A 219 10.04 9.52 11.90
CA VAL A 219 10.31 9.89 13.30
C VAL A 219 9.10 10.47 14.02
N VAL A 220 7.91 10.31 13.41
CA VAL A 220 6.70 11.00 13.84
C VAL A 220 5.65 10.00 14.32
N ASN A 221 5.16 10.21 15.53
CA ASN A 221 3.88 9.65 15.98
C ASN A 221 2.77 10.65 15.65
N TRP A 222 1.94 10.32 14.66
CA TRP A 222 0.84 11.17 14.20
C TRP A 222 -0.40 11.00 15.06
N PHE A 223 -1.10 12.11 15.31
CA PHE A 223 -2.44 12.16 15.88
C PHE A 223 -3.29 13.09 15.01
N VAL A 224 -4.10 12.51 14.13
CA VAL A 224 -4.85 13.25 13.11
C VAL A 224 -6.32 13.28 13.49
N PHE A 225 -6.88 14.48 13.65
CA PHE A 225 -8.27 14.68 14.07
C PHE A 225 -9.18 14.75 12.84
N PRO A 226 -10.11 13.80 12.66
CA PRO A 226 -10.88 13.67 11.43
C PRO A 226 -11.97 14.73 11.26
N LYS A 227 -12.48 15.29 12.36
CA LYS A 227 -13.50 16.34 12.34
C LYS A 227 -12.82 17.69 12.04
N PRO A 228 -13.19 18.37 10.93
CA PRO A 228 -12.55 19.63 10.57
C PRO A 228 -13.00 20.79 11.46
N ILE A 229 -12.12 21.76 11.65
CA ILE A 229 -12.46 23.07 12.18
C ILE A 229 -12.99 23.90 11.01
N GLU A 230 -14.22 24.39 11.14
CA GLU A 230 -14.80 25.30 10.17
C GLU A 230 -14.18 26.69 10.31
N ILE A 231 -13.74 27.27 9.20
CA ILE A 231 -13.13 28.59 9.15
C ILE A 231 -13.72 29.41 7.99
N SER A 232 -13.95 30.69 8.22
CA SER A 232 -14.45 31.56 7.15
C SER A 232 -13.35 31.83 6.12
N LYS A 233 -13.72 31.75 4.83
CA LYS A 233 -12.85 32.10 3.69
C LYS A 233 -12.16 33.46 3.85
N ARG A 234 -12.77 34.40 4.59
CA ARG A 234 -12.22 35.73 4.86
C ARG A 234 -10.86 35.69 5.56
N TYR A 235 -10.59 34.66 6.37
CA TYR A 235 -9.34 34.47 7.09
C TYR A 235 -8.38 33.57 6.31
N LEU A 236 -8.84 32.41 5.85
CA LEU A 236 -7.99 31.43 5.17
C LEU A 236 -7.35 31.99 3.89
N LYS A 237 -8.05 32.89 3.18
CA LYS A 237 -7.55 33.51 1.94
C LYS A 237 -6.22 34.26 2.09
N HIS A 238 -5.84 34.64 3.31
CA HIS A 238 -4.55 35.30 3.54
C HIS A 238 -3.37 34.36 3.27
N LEU A 239 -3.55 33.05 3.43
CA LEU A 239 -2.53 32.04 3.11
C LEU A 239 -2.25 31.98 1.60
N TRP A 240 -3.27 32.15 0.76
CA TRP A 240 -3.12 32.15 -0.70
C TRP A 240 -2.33 33.35 -1.26
N ASN A 241 -2.08 34.38 -0.44
CA ASN A 241 -1.37 35.59 -0.84
C ASN A 241 0.11 35.59 -0.45
N LEU A 242 0.61 34.48 0.07
CA LEU A 242 2.00 34.30 0.45
C LEU A 242 2.86 33.94 -0.78
N SER A 243 4.15 34.25 -0.73
CA SER A 243 5.11 33.85 -1.78
C SER A 243 6.22 32.96 -1.23
N ASP A 244 6.75 32.09 -2.09
CA ASP A 244 7.96 31.32 -1.85
C ASP A 244 9.23 32.20 -1.98
N ASP A 245 10.39 31.60 -1.77
CA ASP A 245 11.70 32.26 -1.87
C ASP A 245 12.10 32.64 -3.31
N ARG A 246 11.39 32.12 -4.31
CA ARG A 246 11.48 32.50 -5.73
C ARG A 246 10.50 33.62 -6.08
N GLY A 247 9.76 34.14 -5.11
CA GLY A 247 8.75 35.19 -5.31
C GLY A 247 7.48 34.71 -6.01
N ARG A 248 7.28 33.40 -6.15
CA ARG A 248 6.08 32.81 -6.78
C ARG A 248 5.00 32.60 -5.72
N PRO A 249 3.70 32.61 -6.09
CA PRO A 249 2.62 32.31 -5.14
C PRO A 249 2.83 30.96 -4.46
N LEU A 250 2.75 30.93 -3.14
CA LEU A 250 2.83 29.71 -2.33
C LEU A 250 1.43 29.10 -2.21
N LEU A 251 1.07 28.29 -3.20
CA LEU A 251 -0.20 27.57 -3.29
C LEU A 251 0.07 26.07 -3.32
N ASN A 252 -0.92 25.27 -2.89
CA ASN A 252 -0.85 23.81 -2.89
C ASN A 252 0.42 23.30 -2.19
N ASN A 253 0.74 23.83 -1.02
CA ASN A 253 1.97 23.52 -0.29
C ASN A 253 1.85 22.23 0.54
N PHE A 254 1.31 21.17 -0.07
CA PHE A 254 1.14 19.86 0.54
C PHE A 254 1.89 18.78 -0.24
N ARG A 255 2.21 17.66 0.41
CA ARG A 255 2.81 16.48 -0.23
C ARG A 255 1.71 15.55 -0.76
N GLU A 256 2.01 14.87 -1.86
CA GLU A 256 1.18 13.77 -2.38
C GLU A 256 1.09 12.62 -1.39
N LEU A 257 -0.05 11.91 -1.41
CA LEU A 257 -0.25 10.78 -0.52
C LEU A 257 0.79 9.70 -0.76
N GLN A 258 1.25 9.12 0.33
CA GLN A 258 2.15 8.00 0.36
C GLN A 258 1.32 6.72 0.45
N ASP A 259 1.77 5.68 -0.24
CA ASP A 259 1.12 4.38 -0.18
C ASP A 259 1.23 3.84 1.25
N LEU A 260 0.09 3.56 1.90
CA LEU A 260 0.07 2.52 2.92
C LEU A 260 0.54 1.24 2.22
N HIS A 261 1.53 0.52 2.76
CA HIS A 261 1.93 -0.79 2.24
C HIS A 261 0.75 -1.78 2.41
N GLU A 262 -0.27 -1.67 1.56
CA GLU A 262 -1.39 -2.60 1.47
C GLU A 262 -0.99 -3.76 0.54
N PRO A 263 -1.38 -5.02 0.86
CA PRO A 263 -1.13 -6.15 -0.02
C PRO A 263 -1.70 -5.91 -1.43
N LYS A 264 -0.97 -6.35 -2.47
CA LYS A 264 -1.34 -6.23 -3.91
C LYS A 264 -2.82 -6.50 -4.17
N GLY A 265 -3.36 -7.59 -3.63
CA GLY A 265 -4.76 -7.98 -3.80
C GLY A 265 -5.79 -6.98 -3.24
N LYS A 266 -5.51 -6.33 -2.11
CA LYS A 266 -6.44 -5.33 -1.53
C LYS A 266 -6.53 -4.08 -2.40
N HIS A 267 -5.43 -3.68 -3.01
CA HIS A 267 -5.43 -2.54 -3.92
C HIS A 267 -6.18 -2.86 -5.22
N ILE A 268 -5.99 -4.06 -5.78
CA ILE A 268 -6.74 -4.52 -6.95
C ILE A 268 -8.23 -4.55 -6.63
N GLN A 269 -8.62 -5.09 -5.48
CA GLN A 269 -10.01 -5.07 -5.02
C GLN A 269 -10.60 -3.64 -4.99
N GLN A 270 -9.89 -2.67 -4.42
CA GLN A 270 -10.32 -1.27 -4.37
C GLN A 270 -10.53 -0.68 -5.77
N LEU A 271 -9.60 -0.92 -6.70
CA LEU A 271 -9.72 -0.46 -8.09
C LEU A 271 -10.92 -1.09 -8.80
N LEU A 272 -11.14 -2.40 -8.61
CA LEU A 272 -12.29 -3.10 -9.20
C LEU A 272 -13.62 -2.60 -8.63
N CYS A 273 -13.71 -2.37 -7.31
CA CYS A 273 -14.89 -1.77 -6.70
C CYS A 273 -15.20 -0.39 -7.29
N ALA A 274 -14.17 0.45 -7.51
CA ALA A 274 -14.35 1.77 -8.11
C ALA A 274 -14.80 1.70 -9.58
N GLU A 275 -14.15 0.86 -10.40
CA GLU A 275 -14.38 0.81 -11.85
C GLU A 275 -15.64 0.02 -12.26
N LEU A 276 -16.02 -0.98 -11.46
CA LEU A 276 -17.13 -1.89 -11.77
C LEU A 276 -18.32 -1.73 -10.82
N SER A 277 -18.26 -0.81 -9.86
CA SER A 277 -19.31 -0.59 -8.84
C SER A 277 -19.64 -1.87 -8.06
N LEU A 278 -18.62 -2.65 -7.70
CA LEU A 278 -18.76 -3.89 -6.92
C LEU A 278 -18.96 -3.59 -5.43
N GLU A 279 -19.83 -4.34 -4.78
CA GLU A 279 -20.14 -4.26 -3.35
C GLU A 279 -19.60 -5.47 -2.58
N CYS A 280 -19.79 -5.47 -1.24
CA CYS A 280 -19.28 -6.52 -0.34
C CYS A 280 -19.80 -7.94 -0.70
N GLY A 281 -20.94 -8.05 -1.38
CA GLY A 281 -21.52 -9.31 -1.84
C GLY A 281 -20.83 -9.92 -3.08
N ASP A 282 -20.00 -9.15 -3.79
CA ASP A 282 -19.32 -9.61 -5.01
C ASP A 282 -17.99 -10.33 -4.73
N PHE A 283 -17.60 -10.44 -3.45
CA PHE A 283 -16.36 -11.07 -3.03
C PHE A 283 -16.61 -12.27 -2.11
N TYR A 284 -15.92 -13.36 -2.38
CA TYR A 284 -15.92 -14.54 -1.53
C TYR A 284 -14.69 -14.55 -0.63
N ASN A 285 -14.91 -14.78 0.66
CA ASN A 285 -13.83 -14.89 1.64
C ASN A 285 -13.54 -16.36 1.93
N PRO A 286 -12.32 -16.87 1.67
CA PRO A 286 -11.98 -18.24 2.01
C PRO A 286 -11.79 -18.39 3.52
N LEU A 287 -12.03 -19.60 4.02
CA LEU A 287 -11.57 -20.00 5.35
C LEU A 287 -10.09 -20.40 5.29
N GLU A 288 -9.39 -20.33 6.41
CA GLU A 288 -7.99 -20.78 6.48
C GLU A 288 -7.89 -22.27 6.13
N ILE A 289 -7.02 -22.63 5.18
CA ILE A 289 -6.82 -24.05 4.83
C ILE A 289 -6.35 -24.84 6.05
N THR A 290 -6.99 -25.98 6.28
CA THR A 290 -6.65 -26.86 7.41
C THR A 290 -5.35 -27.62 7.15
N LYS A 291 -4.75 -28.14 8.23
CA LYS A 291 -3.55 -28.96 8.10
C LYS A 291 -3.84 -30.27 7.36
N GLU A 292 -5.03 -30.84 7.57
CA GLU A 292 -5.52 -32.06 6.95
C GLU A 292 -5.66 -31.87 5.43
N GLU A 293 -6.19 -30.72 5.00
CA GLU A 293 -6.24 -30.36 3.58
C GLU A 293 -4.85 -30.14 2.99
N LEU A 294 -3.96 -29.43 3.69
CA LEU A 294 -2.56 -29.27 3.25
C LEU A 294 -1.86 -30.63 3.09
N LEU A 295 -2.13 -31.60 3.97
CA LEU A 295 -1.58 -32.95 3.93
C LEU A 295 -2.08 -33.80 2.76
N ARG A 296 -3.10 -33.37 2.02
CA ARG A 296 -3.53 -34.04 0.78
C ARG A 296 -2.46 -33.98 -0.31
N VAL A 297 -1.64 -32.93 -0.31
CA VAL A 297 -0.55 -32.73 -1.27
C VAL A 297 0.80 -32.68 -0.56
N HIS A 298 0.90 -31.91 0.53
CA HIS A 298 2.17 -31.69 1.16
C HIS A 298 2.62 -32.83 2.06
N THR A 299 3.91 -33.17 1.96
CA THR A 299 4.49 -34.17 2.85
C THR A 299 4.47 -33.68 4.31
N PRO A 300 4.22 -34.56 5.30
CA PRO A 300 4.30 -34.19 6.72
C PRO A 300 5.67 -33.60 7.11
N ARG A 301 6.73 -34.07 6.46
CA ARG A 301 8.10 -33.56 6.66
C ARG A 301 8.21 -32.10 6.22
N TYR A 302 7.69 -31.76 5.05
CA TYR A 302 7.71 -30.39 4.54
C TYR A 302 6.91 -29.44 5.43
N LEU A 303 5.67 -29.79 5.79
CA LEU A 303 4.85 -28.96 6.67
C LEU A 303 5.49 -28.74 8.05
N ARG A 304 6.17 -29.75 8.61
CA ARG A 304 6.95 -29.58 9.84
C ARG A 304 8.11 -28.59 9.66
N SER A 305 8.72 -28.54 8.47
CA SER A 305 9.83 -27.62 8.20
C SER A 305 9.41 -26.14 8.23
N LEU A 306 8.15 -25.83 7.89
CA LEU A 306 7.59 -24.47 7.93
C LEU A 306 7.42 -23.90 9.35
N LYS A 307 7.60 -24.73 10.39
CA LYS A 307 7.65 -24.26 11.78
C LYS A 307 8.93 -23.49 12.10
N TRP A 308 9.95 -23.55 11.25
CA TRP A 308 11.24 -22.90 11.49
C TRP A 308 11.39 -21.62 10.65
N SER A 309 11.58 -20.47 11.30
CA SER A 309 11.69 -19.16 10.60
C SER A 309 12.81 -19.15 9.56
N ALA A 310 13.92 -19.86 9.79
CA ALA A 310 14.99 -19.99 8.80
C ALA A 310 14.53 -20.63 7.50
N LYS A 311 13.69 -21.68 7.58
CA LYS A 311 13.13 -22.32 6.39
C LYS A 311 12.16 -21.39 5.66
N VAL A 312 11.33 -20.67 6.40
CA VAL A 312 10.39 -19.70 5.83
C VAL A 312 11.11 -18.53 5.17
N ALA A 313 12.19 -18.03 5.78
CA ALA A 313 13.03 -16.97 5.24
C ALA A 313 13.65 -17.37 3.88
N THR A 314 14.10 -18.62 3.73
CA THR A 314 14.58 -19.14 2.45
C THR A 314 13.48 -19.19 1.40
N ILE A 315 12.28 -19.66 1.78
CA ILE A 315 11.15 -19.76 0.85
C ILE A 315 10.67 -18.37 0.40
N ALA A 316 10.59 -17.43 1.35
CA ALA A 316 10.18 -16.06 1.10
C ALA A 316 11.26 -15.21 0.42
N GLU A 317 12.49 -15.71 0.31
CA GLU A 317 13.66 -14.97 -0.17
C GLU A 317 13.94 -13.67 0.62
N VAL A 318 13.59 -13.66 1.91
CA VAL A 318 13.78 -12.52 2.81
C VAL A 318 14.67 -12.97 3.98
N PRO A 319 16.01 -12.81 3.89
CA PRO A 319 16.94 -13.25 4.93
C PRO A 319 16.66 -12.69 6.31
N VAL A 320 16.14 -11.46 6.40
CA VAL A 320 15.83 -10.82 7.70
C VAL A 320 14.75 -11.55 8.50
N LEU A 321 13.89 -12.36 7.85
CA LEU A 321 12.88 -13.16 8.54
C LEU A 321 13.48 -14.21 9.49
N ILE A 322 14.77 -14.55 9.36
CA ILE A 322 15.48 -15.43 10.30
C ILE A 322 15.43 -14.88 11.72
N PHE A 323 15.52 -13.56 11.87
CA PHE A 323 15.56 -12.86 13.17
C PHE A 323 14.17 -12.48 13.68
N VAL A 324 13.11 -12.69 12.89
CA VAL A 324 11.74 -12.37 13.29
C VAL A 324 11.19 -13.49 14.19
N PRO A 325 10.57 -13.16 15.34
CA PRO A 325 9.95 -14.14 16.21
C PRO A 325 9.03 -15.07 15.43
N ASN A 326 9.16 -16.39 15.64
CA ASN A 326 8.46 -17.37 14.82
C ASN A 326 6.94 -17.16 14.81
N VAL A 327 6.35 -16.79 15.95
CA VAL A 327 4.92 -16.46 16.05
C VAL A 327 4.51 -15.38 15.05
N ALA A 328 5.33 -14.34 14.86
CA ALA A 328 5.09 -13.27 13.90
C ALA A 328 5.28 -13.72 12.44
N VAL A 329 6.23 -14.63 12.17
CA VAL A 329 6.36 -15.25 10.83
C VAL A 329 5.14 -16.14 10.52
N GLN A 330 4.67 -16.91 11.50
CA GLN A 330 3.49 -17.75 11.35
C GLN A 330 2.22 -16.94 11.10
N SER A 331 2.01 -15.87 11.87
CA SER A 331 0.79 -15.04 11.77
C SER A 331 0.84 -14.02 10.64
N GLY A 332 2.00 -13.42 10.37
CA GLY A 332 2.15 -12.32 9.41
C GLY A 332 2.51 -12.75 7.99
N TYR A 333 3.08 -13.94 7.80
CA TYR A 333 3.43 -14.45 6.46
C TYR A 333 2.68 -15.75 6.13
N LEU A 334 2.88 -16.82 6.90
CA LEU A 334 2.33 -18.13 6.54
C LEU A 334 0.79 -18.19 6.65
N ARG A 335 0.19 -17.53 7.63
CA ARG A 335 -1.28 -17.49 7.77
C ARG A 335 -1.95 -16.80 6.58
N PRO A 336 -1.57 -15.59 6.14
CA PRO A 336 -2.07 -15.02 4.89
C PRO A 336 -1.92 -15.94 3.68
N MET A 337 -0.78 -16.66 3.56
CA MET A 337 -0.56 -17.60 2.45
C MET A 337 -1.49 -18.82 2.52
N ARG A 338 -1.89 -19.27 3.71
CA ARG A 338 -2.92 -20.32 3.90
C ARG A 338 -4.31 -19.88 3.44
N TYR A 339 -4.70 -18.63 3.71
CA TYR A 339 -5.96 -18.08 3.16
C TYR A 339 -5.92 -17.98 1.64
N GLN A 340 -4.81 -17.53 1.06
CA GLN A 340 -4.65 -17.47 -0.40
C GLN A 340 -4.69 -18.86 -1.03
N THR A 341 -4.10 -19.87 -0.38
CA THR A 341 -4.16 -21.28 -0.81
C THR A 341 -5.61 -21.81 -0.81
N ALA A 342 -6.36 -21.58 0.27
CA ALA A 342 -7.79 -21.94 0.33
C ALA A 342 -8.61 -21.16 -0.71
N GLY A 343 -8.26 -19.90 -0.96
CA GLY A 343 -8.84 -19.07 -2.01
C GLY A 343 -8.72 -19.70 -3.39
N SER A 344 -7.60 -20.37 -3.71
CA SER A 344 -7.41 -21.05 -4.99
C SER A 344 -8.37 -22.24 -5.13
N ILE A 345 -8.53 -23.05 -4.07
CA ILE A 345 -9.50 -24.17 -4.04
C ILE A 345 -10.94 -23.64 -4.19
N LEU A 346 -11.29 -22.58 -3.45
CA LEU A 346 -12.61 -21.95 -3.51
C LEU A 346 -12.89 -21.37 -4.89
N ALA A 347 -11.92 -20.67 -5.48
CA ALA A 347 -12.02 -20.15 -6.84
C ALA A 347 -12.22 -21.28 -7.86
N GLY A 348 -11.59 -22.44 -7.67
CA GLY A 348 -11.88 -23.66 -8.44
C GLY A 348 -13.36 -24.03 -8.44
N LYS A 349 -13.97 -24.10 -7.24
CA LYS A 349 -15.40 -24.43 -7.11
C LYS A 349 -16.30 -23.37 -7.73
N LEU A 350 -16.01 -22.10 -7.46
CA LEU A 350 -16.77 -20.97 -8.01
C LEU A 350 -16.65 -20.92 -9.54
N ALA A 351 -15.49 -21.21 -10.11
CA ALA A 351 -15.32 -21.27 -11.56
C ALA A 351 -16.19 -22.36 -12.18
N LEU A 352 -16.34 -23.52 -11.54
CA LEU A 352 -17.25 -24.56 -12.04
C LEU A 352 -18.72 -24.11 -11.98
N GLU A 353 -19.10 -23.27 -11.02
CA GLU A 353 -20.46 -22.77 -10.82
C GLU A 353 -20.81 -21.60 -11.75
N TYR A 354 -19.93 -20.59 -11.83
CA TYR A 354 -20.14 -19.34 -12.57
C TYR A 354 -19.45 -19.33 -13.94
N GLY A 355 -18.66 -20.37 -14.24
CA GLY A 355 -17.82 -20.47 -15.43
C GLY A 355 -16.49 -19.70 -15.35
N TRP A 356 -16.28 -18.92 -14.28
CA TRP A 356 -15.02 -18.24 -14.02
C TRP A 356 -14.87 -17.87 -12.54
N ALA A 357 -13.63 -17.71 -12.07
CA ALA A 357 -13.33 -17.09 -10.78
C ALA A 357 -11.89 -16.54 -10.78
N ILE A 358 -11.61 -15.52 -9.96
CA ILE A 358 -10.27 -14.92 -9.84
C ILE A 358 -9.86 -14.93 -8.37
N ASN A 359 -8.71 -15.51 -8.05
CA ASN A 359 -8.10 -15.41 -6.73
C ASN A 359 -7.05 -14.28 -6.71
N LEU A 360 -7.31 -13.22 -5.95
CA LEU A 360 -6.47 -12.02 -5.89
C LEU A 360 -5.09 -12.22 -5.20
N GLY A 361 -4.81 -13.40 -4.64
CA GLY A 361 -3.52 -13.70 -4.02
C GLY A 361 -2.94 -15.08 -4.33
N GLY A 362 -3.61 -15.91 -5.12
CA GLY A 362 -3.10 -17.24 -5.49
C GLY A 362 -2.03 -17.21 -6.58
N GLY A 363 -1.56 -18.40 -6.95
CA GLY A 363 -0.59 -18.60 -8.04
C GLY A 363 0.80 -18.96 -7.53
N PHE A 364 0.88 -19.79 -6.50
CA PHE A 364 2.11 -20.20 -5.84
C PHE A 364 2.83 -21.33 -6.61
N HIS A 365 3.15 -21.05 -7.87
CA HIS A 365 3.59 -22.03 -8.86
C HIS A 365 4.98 -22.65 -8.60
N HIS A 366 5.78 -22.14 -7.66
CA HIS A 366 7.10 -22.68 -7.33
C HIS A 366 7.08 -23.72 -6.20
N CYS A 367 5.98 -23.82 -5.44
CA CYS A 367 5.89 -24.81 -4.37
C CYS A 367 5.38 -26.14 -4.94
N CYS A 368 6.10 -27.23 -4.65
CA CYS A 368 5.61 -28.59 -4.84
C CYS A 368 5.20 -29.24 -3.51
N SER A 369 4.70 -30.46 -3.58
CA SER A 369 4.34 -31.32 -2.44
C SER A 369 5.40 -31.39 -1.32
N SER A 370 6.69 -31.31 -1.65
CA SER A 370 7.77 -31.51 -0.67
C SER A 370 8.69 -30.31 -0.44
N LYS A 371 8.54 -29.22 -1.21
CA LYS A 371 9.46 -28.08 -1.19
C LYS A 371 8.78 -26.80 -1.68
N GLY A 372 8.92 -25.72 -0.90
CA GLY A 372 8.64 -24.35 -1.32
C GLY A 372 9.89 -23.60 -1.78
N GLY A 373 9.68 -22.48 -2.47
CA GLY A 373 10.69 -21.58 -3.03
C GLY A 373 10.03 -20.43 -3.79
N GLY A 374 10.79 -19.40 -4.20
CA GLY A 374 10.27 -18.29 -5.00
C GLY A 374 8.98 -17.67 -4.43
N PHE A 375 8.99 -17.31 -3.15
CA PHE A 375 7.84 -16.75 -2.42
C PHE A 375 6.66 -17.70 -2.18
N CYS A 376 6.74 -18.96 -2.61
CA CYS A 376 5.65 -19.93 -2.59
C CYS A 376 5.82 -20.96 -1.44
N PRO A 377 5.14 -20.82 -0.29
CA PRO A 377 5.22 -21.79 0.80
C PRO A 377 4.24 -22.96 0.68
N TYR A 378 3.19 -22.84 -0.13
CA TYR A 378 2.16 -23.87 -0.30
C TYR A 378 1.88 -24.07 -1.79
N ALA A 379 1.63 -25.31 -2.20
CA ALA A 379 1.38 -25.69 -3.59
C ALA A 379 -0.11 -25.50 -3.91
N ASP A 380 -0.54 -24.24 -4.01
CA ASP A 380 -1.96 -23.90 -4.11
C ASP A 380 -2.60 -24.38 -5.43
N ILE A 381 -1.88 -24.33 -6.55
CA ILE A 381 -2.33 -24.86 -7.85
C ILE A 381 -2.51 -26.38 -7.76
N THR A 382 -1.53 -27.11 -7.21
CA THR A 382 -1.63 -28.55 -7.01
C THR A 382 -2.80 -28.91 -6.08
N LEU A 383 -2.93 -28.19 -4.96
CA LEU A 383 -4.04 -28.38 -4.01
C LEU A 383 -5.39 -28.08 -4.65
N LEU A 384 -5.53 -27.01 -5.42
CA LEU A 384 -6.75 -26.70 -6.17
C LEU A 384 -7.17 -27.92 -7.00
N LEU A 385 -6.29 -28.42 -7.88
CA LEU A 385 -6.64 -29.52 -8.78
C LEU A 385 -6.91 -30.83 -8.05
N VAL A 386 -6.05 -31.22 -7.11
CA VAL A 386 -6.25 -32.44 -6.31
C VAL A 386 -7.59 -32.38 -5.55
N ARG A 387 -7.96 -31.21 -5.01
CA ARG A 387 -9.23 -31.04 -4.31
C ARG A 387 -10.43 -31.03 -5.27
N LEU A 388 -10.31 -30.50 -6.48
CA LEU A 388 -11.38 -30.62 -7.48
C LEU A 388 -11.56 -32.07 -7.95
N PHE A 389 -10.49 -32.82 -8.20
CA PHE A 389 -10.59 -34.24 -8.53
C PHE A 389 -11.21 -35.06 -7.38
N ASP A 390 -10.86 -34.74 -6.12
CA ASP A 390 -11.44 -35.41 -4.94
C ASP A 390 -12.93 -35.08 -4.74
N LEU A 391 -13.32 -33.81 -4.92
CA LEU A 391 -14.63 -33.29 -4.50
C LEU A 391 -15.67 -33.20 -5.61
N GLU A 392 -15.22 -33.02 -6.85
CA GLU A 392 -16.08 -32.83 -8.03
C GLU A 392 -15.77 -33.86 -9.15
N PRO A 393 -15.58 -35.16 -8.84
CA PRO A 393 -15.11 -36.16 -9.83
C PRO A 393 -16.07 -36.38 -11.00
N SER A 394 -17.35 -35.99 -10.86
CA SER A 394 -18.34 -36.03 -11.94
C SER A 394 -18.25 -34.84 -12.90
N ARG A 395 -17.57 -33.75 -12.50
CA ARG A 395 -17.45 -32.50 -13.26
C ARG A 395 -16.04 -32.24 -13.75
N VAL A 396 -15.03 -32.75 -13.05
CA VAL A 396 -13.61 -32.51 -13.38
C VAL A 396 -12.86 -33.83 -13.38
N GLN A 397 -12.48 -34.28 -14.58
CA GLN A 397 -11.59 -35.41 -14.80
C GLN A 397 -10.30 -34.97 -15.47
N ASN A 398 -10.36 -33.94 -16.32
CA ASN A 398 -9.24 -33.40 -17.09
C ASN A 398 -9.05 -31.92 -16.77
N ALA A 399 -7.85 -31.51 -16.40
CA ALA A 399 -7.54 -30.11 -16.13
C ALA A 399 -6.38 -29.62 -17.00
N MET A 400 -6.42 -28.34 -17.37
CA MET A 400 -5.30 -27.68 -18.06
C MET A 400 -4.74 -26.56 -17.18
N ILE A 401 -3.43 -26.57 -16.98
CA ILE A 401 -2.69 -25.45 -16.38
C ILE A 401 -2.09 -24.64 -17.52
N ILE A 402 -2.35 -23.33 -17.49
CA ILE A 402 -1.76 -22.34 -18.39
C ILE A 402 -0.96 -21.40 -17.50
N ASP A 403 0.35 -21.55 -17.48
CA ASP A 403 1.26 -20.70 -16.71
C ASP A 403 1.92 -19.67 -17.63
N LEU A 404 1.61 -18.39 -17.39
CA LEU A 404 2.12 -17.25 -18.15
C LEU A 404 2.84 -16.23 -17.25
N ASP A 405 3.24 -16.67 -16.05
CA ASP A 405 4.23 -15.95 -15.23
C ASP A 405 5.59 -15.95 -15.94
N ALA A 406 6.44 -14.96 -15.67
CA ALA A 406 7.76 -14.90 -16.29
C ALA A 406 8.65 -16.09 -15.90
N HIS A 407 8.44 -16.66 -14.71
CA HIS A 407 9.21 -17.77 -14.17
C HIS A 407 8.54 -19.11 -14.50
N GLN A 408 9.35 -20.15 -14.73
CA GLN A 408 8.85 -21.50 -14.93
C GLN A 408 8.09 -21.98 -13.67
N GLY A 409 6.89 -22.53 -13.84
CA GLY A 409 6.03 -23.06 -12.80
C GLY A 409 6.45 -24.42 -12.25
N ASN A 410 7.73 -24.55 -11.86
CA ASN A 410 8.36 -25.83 -11.54
C ASN A 410 7.72 -26.62 -10.37
N GLY A 411 6.90 -25.98 -9.54
CA GLY A 411 6.19 -26.62 -8.44
C GLY A 411 5.10 -27.59 -8.94
N HIS A 412 4.14 -27.08 -9.71
CA HIS A 412 3.04 -27.89 -10.26
C HIS A 412 3.52 -28.86 -11.33
N GLU A 413 4.53 -28.47 -12.12
CA GLU A 413 5.18 -29.36 -13.09
C GLU A 413 5.78 -30.61 -12.45
N ARG A 414 6.41 -30.48 -11.28
CA ARG A 414 6.97 -31.63 -10.54
C ARG A 414 5.88 -32.51 -9.97
N ASP A 415 4.82 -31.92 -9.42
CA ASP A 415 3.74 -32.67 -8.81
C ASP A 415 2.90 -33.46 -9.85
N PHE A 416 2.80 -32.98 -11.10
CA PHE A 416 1.99 -33.59 -12.16
C PHE A 416 2.78 -34.28 -13.29
N LYS A 417 4.08 -34.52 -13.12
CA LYS A 417 4.98 -35.09 -14.15
C LYS A 417 4.43 -36.31 -14.90
N ASP A 418 3.78 -37.21 -14.18
CA ASP A 418 3.23 -38.47 -14.72
C ASP A 418 1.70 -38.51 -14.68
N THR A 419 1.04 -37.34 -14.68
CA THR A 419 -0.42 -37.23 -14.59
C THR A 419 -1.04 -36.92 -15.95
N GLU A 420 -1.54 -37.95 -16.64
CA GLU A 420 -2.12 -37.83 -17.99
C GLU A 420 -3.37 -36.93 -18.04
N THR A 421 -4.10 -36.83 -16.93
CA THR A 421 -5.29 -35.99 -16.79
C THR A 421 -4.98 -34.51 -16.55
N VAL A 422 -3.71 -34.10 -16.46
CA VAL A 422 -3.30 -32.70 -16.29
C VAL A 422 -2.40 -32.26 -17.44
N TYR A 423 -2.92 -31.37 -18.30
CA TYR A 423 -2.15 -30.78 -19.40
C TYR A 423 -1.48 -29.49 -18.94
N ILE A 424 -0.17 -29.36 -19.14
CA ILE A 424 0.59 -28.16 -18.76
C ILE A 424 1.08 -27.44 -20.01
N LEU A 425 0.65 -26.18 -20.14
CA LEU A 425 1.21 -25.18 -21.04
C LEU A 425 1.93 -24.16 -20.17
N ASP A 426 3.22 -23.93 -20.42
CA ASP A 426 4.01 -22.92 -19.71
C ASP A 426 4.83 -22.09 -20.70
N MET A 427 4.73 -20.76 -20.60
CA MET A 427 5.50 -19.79 -21.38
C MET A 427 6.30 -18.87 -20.46
N TYR A 428 7.57 -19.19 -20.28
CA TYR A 428 8.44 -18.54 -19.30
C TYR A 428 9.73 -18.04 -19.93
N ASN A 429 10.41 -17.12 -19.25
CA ASN A 429 11.74 -16.68 -19.61
C ASN A 429 12.78 -17.74 -19.19
N ALA A 430 13.37 -18.44 -20.16
CA ALA A 430 14.25 -19.59 -19.87
C ALA A 430 15.59 -19.20 -19.22
N TYR A 431 15.90 -17.91 -19.13
CA TYR A 431 17.19 -17.42 -18.64
C TYR A 431 17.16 -16.98 -17.16
N ILE A 432 15.99 -16.92 -16.53
CA ILE A 432 15.82 -16.53 -15.12
C ILE A 432 15.53 -17.76 -14.24
N TYR A 433 15.35 -17.55 -12.93
CA TYR A 433 14.97 -18.59 -11.98
C TYR A 433 13.70 -19.33 -12.48
N PRO A 434 13.55 -20.65 -12.28
CA PRO A 434 14.38 -21.60 -11.53
C PRO A 434 15.38 -22.43 -12.36
N LYS A 435 15.27 -22.47 -13.69
CA LYS A 435 16.06 -23.33 -14.60
C LYS A 435 15.93 -24.83 -14.27
N ASP A 436 14.72 -25.26 -13.98
CA ASP A 436 14.43 -26.61 -13.52
C ASP A 436 14.20 -27.56 -14.71
N ASN A 437 15.29 -28.06 -15.29
CA ASN A 437 15.25 -28.92 -16.48
C ASN A 437 14.48 -30.23 -16.27
N GLU A 438 14.37 -30.72 -15.03
CA GLU A 438 13.63 -31.95 -14.75
C GLU A 438 12.13 -31.69 -14.73
N ALA A 439 11.70 -30.63 -14.05
CA ALA A 439 10.30 -30.22 -14.00
C ALA A 439 9.76 -29.88 -15.39
N LYS A 440 10.60 -29.22 -16.21
CA LYS A 440 10.28 -28.82 -17.58
C LYS A 440 9.81 -29.99 -18.46
N LEU A 441 10.25 -31.21 -18.19
CA LEU A 441 9.84 -32.40 -18.96
C LEU A 441 8.35 -32.72 -18.83
N SER A 442 7.67 -32.21 -17.80
CA SER A 442 6.24 -32.35 -17.59
C SER A 442 5.40 -31.43 -18.48
N ILE A 443 6.02 -30.38 -19.05
CA ILE A 443 5.32 -29.37 -19.85
C ILE A 443 5.03 -29.93 -21.24
N ARG A 444 3.76 -30.13 -21.58
CA ARG A 444 3.35 -30.65 -22.90
C ARG A 444 3.45 -29.58 -23.98
N CYS A 445 3.23 -28.31 -23.62
CA CYS A 445 3.35 -27.17 -24.52
C CYS A 445 4.24 -26.08 -23.89
N ALA A 446 5.56 -26.25 -24.00
CA ALA A 446 6.54 -25.30 -23.48
C ALA A 446 6.91 -24.22 -24.51
N VAL A 447 6.99 -22.97 -24.08
CA VAL A 447 7.63 -21.89 -24.86
C VAL A 447 8.70 -21.22 -24.01
N GLU A 448 9.95 -21.43 -24.40
CA GLU A 448 11.09 -20.75 -23.79
C GLU A 448 11.30 -19.39 -24.43
N LEU A 449 10.92 -18.35 -23.71
CA LEU A 449 11.06 -16.97 -24.10
C LEU A 449 12.47 -16.46 -23.79
N LYS A 450 12.93 -15.52 -24.61
CA LYS A 450 14.20 -14.80 -24.39
C LYS A 450 13.95 -13.54 -23.58
N HIS A 451 14.99 -13.04 -22.92
CA HIS A 451 14.98 -11.70 -22.34
C HIS A 451 14.43 -10.67 -23.31
N LEU A 452 13.69 -9.69 -22.77
CA LEU A 452 13.15 -8.57 -23.54
C LEU A 452 12.21 -9.00 -24.68
N THR A 453 11.59 -10.19 -24.60
CA THR A 453 10.54 -10.55 -25.56
C THR A 453 9.40 -9.53 -25.49
N GLU A 454 9.00 -9.03 -26.65
CA GLU A 454 7.94 -8.01 -26.81
C GLU A 454 6.59 -8.63 -27.24
N ASP A 455 5.53 -7.82 -27.15
CA ASP A 455 4.13 -8.19 -27.34
C ASP A 455 3.86 -9.03 -28.59
N ALA A 456 4.31 -8.57 -29.76
CA ALA A 456 3.95 -9.19 -31.03
C ALA A 456 4.43 -10.65 -31.13
N TYR A 457 5.65 -10.93 -30.64
CA TYR A 457 6.16 -12.29 -30.61
C TYR A 457 5.47 -13.10 -29.50
N TYR A 458 5.34 -12.53 -28.31
CA TYR A 458 4.71 -13.19 -27.16
C TYR A 458 3.28 -13.65 -27.47
N LEU A 459 2.42 -12.74 -27.92
CA LEU A 459 1.01 -13.01 -28.22
C LEU A 459 0.84 -13.99 -29.39
N LYS A 460 1.74 -13.93 -30.39
CA LYS A 460 1.77 -14.92 -31.48
C LYS A 460 2.08 -16.33 -30.97
N GLN A 461 3.07 -16.45 -30.07
CA GLN A 461 3.39 -17.74 -29.45
C GLN A 461 2.25 -18.25 -28.59
N LEU A 462 1.65 -17.38 -27.77
CA LEU A 462 0.52 -17.72 -26.93
C LEU A 462 -0.65 -18.26 -27.77
N ASN A 463 -1.07 -17.53 -28.80
CA ASN A 463 -2.17 -17.96 -29.66
C ASN A 463 -1.88 -19.32 -30.32
N ARG A 464 -0.65 -19.54 -30.78
CA ARG A 464 -0.23 -20.84 -31.34
C ARG A 464 -0.34 -21.96 -30.30
N CYS A 465 0.12 -21.72 -29.08
CA CYS A 465 0.11 -22.72 -28.01
C CYS A 465 -1.30 -23.02 -27.50
N LEU A 466 -2.17 -22.01 -27.39
CA LEU A 466 -3.59 -22.19 -27.03
C LEU A 466 -4.31 -23.08 -28.04
N MET A 467 -4.14 -22.81 -29.35
CA MET A 467 -4.76 -23.63 -30.40
C MET A 467 -4.20 -25.06 -30.43
N ARG A 468 -2.89 -25.22 -30.21
CA ARG A 468 -2.27 -26.54 -30.09
C ARG A 468 -2.82 -27.31 -28.88
N ALA A 469 -2.87 -26.68 -27.71
CA ALA A 469 -3.35 -27.31 -26.48
C ALA A 469 -4.80 -27.78 -26.61
N LEU A 470 -5.69 -26.98 -27.22
CA LEU A 470 -7.08 -27.39 -27.51
C LEU A 470 -7.19 -28.55 -28.51
N SER A 471 -6.24 -28.66 -29.44
CA SER A 471 -6.23 -29.77 -30.40
C SER A 471 -5.75 -31.10 -29.77
N GLU A 472 -4.89 -31.01 -28.76
CA GLU A 472 -4.28 -32.17 -28.10
C GLU A 472 -5.06 -32.62 -26.86
N PHE A 473 -5.81 -31.72 -26.21
CA PHE A 473 -6.42 -31.96 -24.91
C PHE A 473 -7.74 -31.22 -24.72
N LYS A 474 -8.72 -31.90 -24.10
CA LYS A 474 -10.03 -31.33 -23.76
C LYS A 474 -10.14 -31.17 -22.25
N PRO A 475 -9.88 -29.97 -21.70
CA PRO A 475 -10.01 -29.73 -20.27
C PRO A 475 -11.47 -29.52 -19.87
N ASP A 476 -11.83 -30.02 -18.69
CA ASP A 476 -13.07 -29.69 -18.00
C ASP A 476 -12.93 -28.36 -17.22
N ILE A 477 -11.69 -27.97 -16.89
CA ILE A 477 -11.37 -26.70 -16.23
C ILE A 477 -9.96 -26.24 -16.62
N VAL A 478 -9.77 -24.92 -16.68
CA VAL A 478 -8.47 -24.27 -16.86
C VAL A 478 -8.05 -23.55 -15.58
N VAL A 479 -6.82 -23.82 -15.11
CA VAL A 479 -6.14 -22.98 -14.12
C VAL A 479 -5.17 -22.08 -14.87
N TYR A 480 -5.47 -20.79 -14.89
CA TYR A 480 -4.69 -19.76 -15.55
C TYR A 480 -3.85 -18.99 -14.54
N ASN A 481 -2.54 -19.24 -14.50
CA ASN A 481 -1.58 -18.49 -13.69
C ASN A 481 -1.08 -17.26 -14.48
N ALA A 482 -1.58 -16.09 -14.10
CA ALA A 482 -1.55 -14.86 -14.89
C ALA A 482 -0.53 -13.83 -14.36
N GLY A 483 0.68 -14.27 -14.01
CA GLY A 483 1.75 -13.43 -13.46
C GLY A 483 2.03 -12.19 -14.32
N THR A 484 2.24 -11.03 -13.67
CA THR A 484 2.47 -9.75 -14.36
C THR A 484 3.91 -9.28 -14.32
N ASP A 485 4.81 -10.14 -13.88
CA ASP A 485 6.27 -9.92 -13.94
C ASP A 485 6.85 -10.04 -15.34
N ILE A 486 6.04 -10.42 -16.34
CA ILE A 486 6.40 -10.28 -17.76
C ILE A 486 6.38 -8.80 -18.25
N LEU A 487 5.87 -7.87 -17.44
CA LEU A 487 5.79 -6.45 -17.77
C LEU A 487 7.18 -5.83 -18.02
N LYS A 488 7.24 -4.94 -19.00
CA LYS A 488 8.43 -4.14 -19.31
C LYS A 488 8.86 -3.34 -18.08
N GLY A 489 10.08 -3.63 -17.60
CA GLY A 489 10.66 -2.97 -16.44
C GLY A 489 10.41 -3.68 -15.12
N ASP A 490 9.76 -4.85 -15.11
CA ASP A 490 9.68 -5.67 -13.92
C ASP A 490 11.09 -6.14 -13.50
N PRO A 491 11.44 -6.05 -12.19
CA PRO A 491 12.79 -6.33 -11.73
C PRO A 491 13.18 -7.81 -11.77
N LEU A 492 12.23 -8.74 -11.87
CA LEU A 492 12.49 -10.19 -11.78
C LEU A 492 12.24 -10.92 -13.11
N GLY A 493 11.17 -10.59 -13.84
CA GLY A 493 10.80 -11.35 -15.04
C GLY A 493 11.60 -11.04 -16.32
N ASN A 494 12.13 -9.83 -16.45
CA ASN A 494 13.02 -9.40 -17.55
C ASN A 494 12.50 -9.71 -18.97
N LEU A 495 11.18 -9.59 -19.17
CA LEU A 495 10.53 -9.50 -20.49
C LEU A 495 10.16 -8.04 -20.79
N ALA A 496 9.61 -7.77 -21.97
CA ALA A 496 9.30 -6.42 -22.43
C ALA A 496 7.84 -6.27 -22.84
N ILE A 497 6.92 -6.93 -22.14
CA ILE A 497 5.49 -6.89 -22.46
C ILE A 497 4.89 -5.57 -21.97
N THR A 498 4.09 -4.92 -22.81
CA THR A 498 3.42 -3.67 -22.45
C THR A 498 2.15 -3.92 -21.63
N PRO A 499 1.59 -2.91 -20.94
CA PRO A 499 0.27 -3.02 -20.31
C PRO A 499 -0.82 -3.52 -21.27
N ASP A 500 -0.86 -3.00 -22.51
CA ASP A 500 -1.81 -3.45 -23.53
C ASP A 500 -1.55 -4.92 -23.93
N GLY A 501 -0.28 -5.34 -23.97
CA GLY A 501 0.10 -6.73 -24.17
C GLY A 501 -0.44 -7.67 -23.07
N ILE A 502 -0.46 -7.24 -21.81
CA ILE A 502 -1.06 -8.01 -20.70
C ILE A 502 -2.59 -8.11 -20.88
N ILE A 503 -3.24 -6.99 -21.18
CA ILE A 503 -4.69 -6.95 -21.40
C ILE A 503 -5.08 -7.89 -22.55
N GLU A 504 -4.32 -7.87 -23.64
CA GLU A 504 -4.54 -8.73 -24.80
C GLU A 504 -4.23 -10.20 -24.50
N ARG A 505 -3.17 -10.50 -23.74
CA ARG A 505 -2.86 -11.86 -23.26
C ARG A 505 -4.04 -12.46 -22.49
N ASP A 506 -4.54 -11.73 -21.49
CA ASP A 506 -5.64 -12.20 -20.65
C ASP A 506 -6.92 -12.36 -21.49
N ARG A 507 -7.20 -11.42 -22.41
CA ARG A 507 -8.30 -11.52 -23.37
C ARG A 507 -8.20 -12.76 -24.24
N LEU A 508 -7.02 -13.10 -24.78
CA LEU A 508 -6.81 -14.29 -25.60
C LEU A 508 -7.11 -15.57 -24.82
N VAL A 509 -6.61 -15.69 -23.59
CA VAL A 509 -6.89 -16.86 -22.74
C VAL A 509 -8.38 -16.98 -22.45
N PHE A 510 -9.01 -15.92 -21.94
CA PHE A 510 -10.44 -15.94 -21.60
C PHE A 510 -11.33 -16.21 -22.81
N SER A 511 -11.11 -15.50 -23.92
CA SER A 511 -11.91 -15.69 -25.13
C SER A 511 -11.77 -17.10 -25.71
N THR A 512 -10.61 -17.74 -25.60
CA THR A 512 -10.37 -19.10 -26.09
C THR A 512 -11.23 -20.14 -25.35
N PHE A 513 -11.24 -20.11 -24.01
CA PHE A 513 -11.89 -21.16 -23.23
C PHE A 513 -13.33 -20.81 -22.85
N ARG A 514 -13.65 -19.54 -22.55
CA ARG A 514 -15.03 -19.13 -22.26
C ARG A 514 -15.94 -19.26 -23.48
N ALA A 515 -15.44 -19.06 -24.71
CA ALA A 515 -16.23 -19.31 -25.92
C ALA A 515 -16.62 -20.80 -26.09
N LEU A 516 -15.88 -21.71 -25.46
CA LEU A 516 -16.16 -23.15 -25.42
C LEU A 516 -16.92 -23.57 -24.15
N ASN A 517 -17.37 -22.61 -23.33
CA ASN A 517 -17.97 -22.84 -22.02
C ASN A 517 -17.09 -23.62 -21.03
N ILE A 518 -15.76 -23.57 -21.21
CA ILE A 518 -14.82 -24.19 -20.29
C ILE A 518 -14.58 -23.23 -19.11
N PRO A 519 -14.80 -23.66 -17.86
CA PRO A 519 -14.50 -22.90 -16.65
C PRO A 519 -13.03 -22.46 -16.55
N ILE A 520 -12.79 -21.22 -16.11
CA ILE A 520 -11.43 -20.69 -15.89
C ILE A 520 -11.25 -20.18 -14.46
N VAL A 521 -10.21 -20.64 -13.78
CA VAL A 521 -9.71 -20.05 -12.54
C VAL A 521 -8.49 -19.21 -12.87
N MET A 522 -8.53 -17.91 -12.60
CA MET A 522 -7.38 -17.03 -12.77
C MET A 522 -6.68 -16.80 -11.43
N LEU A 523 -5.36 -16.98 -11.40
CA LEU A 523 -4.49 -16.72 -10.25
C LEU A 523 -3.50 -15.61 -10.63
N LEU A 524 -3.29 -14.62 -9.76
CA LEU A 524 -2.54 -13.41 -10.15
C LEU A 524 -1.01 -13.52 -10.08
N SER A 525 -0.48 -14.45 -9.28
CA SER A 525 0.95 -14.79 -9.21
C SER A 525 1.89 -13.58 -9.12
N GLY A 526 3.05 -13.65 -9.78
CA GLY A 526 4.11 -12.64 -9.80
C GLY A 526 3.72 -11.28 -10.36
N GLY A 527 4.66 -10.34 -10.28
CA GLY A 527 4.50 -8.94 -10.68
C GLY A 527 4.83 -8.00 -9.54
N TYR A 528 5.97 -7.33 -9.68
CA TYR A 528 6.68 -6.65 -8.60
C TYR A 528 6.83 -5.15 -8.82
N MET A 529 6.27 -4.63 -9.93
CA MET A 529 6.17 -3.21 -10.19
C MET A 529 4.99 -2.60 -9.43
N LYS A 530 5.14 -1.32 -9.01
CA LYS A 530 4.01 -0.55 -8.45
C LYS A 530 2.83 -0.44 -9.42
N SER A 531 3.10 -0.45 -10.73
CA SER A 531 2.08 -0.38 -11.80
C SER A 531 1.33 -1.69 -11.99
N SER A 532 1.86 -2.86 -11.58
CA SER A 532 1.25 -4.17 -11.84
C SER A 532 -0.20 -4.25 -11.34
N LYS A 533 -0.49 -3.67 -10.17
CA LYS A 533 -1.84 -3.63 -9.58
C LYS A 533 -2.87 -2.91 -10.47
N ASN A 534 -2.46 -1.84 -11.15
CA ASN A 534 -3.33 -1.09 -12.07
C ASN A 534 -3.57 -1.89 -13.35
N VAL A 535 -2.50 -2.45 -13.94
CA VAL A 535 -2.61 -3.25 -15.17
C VAL A 535 -3.51 -4.48 -14.97
N ILE A 536 -3.43 -5.15 -13.81
CA ILE A 536 -4.32 -6.26 -13.48
C ILE A 536 -5.78 -5.80 -13.41
N ALA A 537 -6.04 -4.68 -12.71
CA ALA A 537 -7.39 -4.14 -12.61
C ALA A 537 -7.94 -3.77 -14.00
N ASP A 538 -7.16 -3.07 -14.82
CA ASP A 538 -7.52 -2.69 -16.19
C ASP A 538 -7.84 -3.91 -17.06
N SER A 539 -7.04 -4.98 -16.94
CA SER A 539 -7.28 -6.24 -17.64
C SER A 539 -8.61 -6.89 -17.23
N ILE A 540 -8.88 -7.01 -15.93
CA ILE A 540 -10.13 -7.59 -15.41
C ILE A 540 -11.34 -6.75 -15.84
N VAL A 541 -11.23 -5.42 -15.77
CA VAL A 541 -12.26 -4.49 -16.26
C VAL A 541 -12.50 -4.68 -17.75
N ASN A 542 -11.44 -4.82 -18.55
CA ASN A 542 -11.55 -5.11 -19.97
C ASN A 542 -12.26 -6.46 -20.23
N LEU A 543 -11.92 -7.52 -19.51
CA LEU A 543 -12.59 -8.82 -19.62
C LEU A 543 -14.09 -8.72 -19.28
N LYS A 544 -14.46 -7.96 -18.24
CA LYS A 544 -15.87 -7.71 -17.88
C LYS A 544 -16.59 -6.94 -18.98
N ARG A 545 -16.00 -5.85 -19.49
CA ARG A 545 -16.57 -5.01 -20.56
C ARG A 545 -16.77 -5.79 -21.86
N GLN A 546 -15.89 -6.74 -22.17
CA GLN A 546 -16.03 -7.64 -23.32
C GLN A 546 -17.00 -8.82 -23.09
N GLY A 547 -17.57 -8.95 -21.89
CA GLY A 547 -18.56 -9.98 -21.59
C GLY A 547 -17.97 -11.38 -21.37
N TRP A 548 -16.68 -11.48 -21.03
CA TRP A 548 -16.06 -12.76 -20.67
C TRP A 548 -16.28 -13.13 -19.20
N LEU A 549 -16.53 -12.13 -18.36
CA LEU A 549 -16.85 -12.26 -16.92
C LEU A 549 -18.34 -11.97 -16.69
N LYS A 550 -19.23 -12.76 -17.32
CA LYS A 550 -20.69 -12.58 -17.18
C LYS A 550 -21.18 -12.96 -15.80
#